data_AF-A0A645H469-F1
#
_entry.id   AF-A0A645H469-F1
#
_cell.length_a   1.000
_cell.length_b   1.000
_cell.length_c   1.000
_cell.angle_alpha   90.00
_cell.angle_beta   90.00
_cell.angle_gamma   90.00
#
_symmetry.space_group_name_H-M   'P 1'
#
loop_
_entity.id
_entity.type
_entity.pdbx_description
1 polymer ?
#
loop_
_entity_poly.entity_id
_entity_poly.type
_entity_poly.pdbx_seq_one_letter_code
_entity_poly.pdbx_strand_id
1 'polypeptide(L)'
;MEDTAENQKLIGKYLEFIEYPDGTVAIMYEGRKINYSIFDKLSKLDQREIIENKRLDYVLAHIQQRHEELEQQNKHNHSQKCQEDVHRKQQFNNKI
;
A
#
# COMPACT_ATOMS: atom_id res chain seq x y z
N MET A 1 14.12 13.61 -26.47
CA MET A 1 14.91 14.17 -27.59
C MET A 1 16.01 15.01 -26.99
N GLU A 2 17.17 15.08 -27.63
CA GLU A 2 18.28 15.92 -27.16
C GLU A 2 17.97 17.40 -27.40
N ASP A 3 18.40 18.27 -26.49
CA ASP A 3 18.19 19.71 -26.62
C ASP A 3 19.25 20.31 -27.56
N THR A 4 18.99 20.21 -28.85
CA THR A 4 19.84 20.76 -29.93
C THR A 4 19.09 21.88 -30.64
N ALA A 5 19.83 22.88 -31.17
CA ALA A 5 19.24 24.00 -31.91
C ALA A 5 18.28 23.57 -33.03
N GLU A 6 18.56 22.45 -33.71
CA GLU A 6 17.67 21.88 -34.72
C GLU A 6 16.35 21.34 -34.12
N ASN A 7 16.40 20.70 -32.94
CA ASN A 7 15.22 20.17 -32.27
C ASN A 7 14.37 21.28 -31.63
N GLN A 8 14.99 22.39 -31.19
CA GLN A 8 14.27 23.55 -30.68
C GLN A 8 13.40 24.21 -31.76
N LYS A 9 13.85 24.19 -33.03
CA LYS A 9 13.06 24.70 -34.16
C LYS A 9 11.81 23.86 -34.44
N LEU A 10 11.77 22.61 -33.96
CA LEU A 10 10.63 21.70 -34.10
C LEU A 10 9.55 21.92 -33.04
N ILE A 11 9.78 22.78 -32.05
CA ILE A 11 8.78 23.09 -31.02
C ILE A 11 7.53 23.69 -31.68
N GLY A 12 6.37 23.08 -31.41
CA GLY A 12 5.09 23.50 -31.98
C GLY A 12 4.89 23.11 -33.46
N LYS A 13 5.78 22.29 -34.03
CA LYS A 13 5.61 21.69 -35.36
C LYS A 13 4.96 20.32 -35.27
N TYR A 14 4.22 19.95 -36.32
CA TYR A 14 3.71 18.61 -36.48
C TYR A 14 4.83 17.69 -36.96
N LEU A 15 5.00 16.58 -36.26
CA LEU A 15 5.95 15.52 -36.61
C LEU A 15 5.16 14.32 -37.14
N GLU A 16 5.74 13.63 -38.11
CA GLU A 16 5.20 12.37 -38.60
C GLU A 16 5.65 11.23 -37.69
N PHE A 17 4.70 10.38 -37.34
CA PHE A 17 4.91 9.19 -36.53
C PHE A 17 4.62 7.96 -37.37
N ILE A 18 5.63 7.11 -37.57
CA ILE A 18 5.53 5.90 -38.37
C ILE A 18 5.78 4.71 -37.46
N GLU A 19 4.81 3.81 -37.38
CA GLU A 19 4.92 2.53 -36.69
C GLU A 19 5.12 1.41 -37.72
N TYR A 20 6.18 0.65 -37.56
CA TYR A 20 6.51 -0.47 -38.42
C TYR A 20 5.89 -1.78 -37.87
N PRO A 21 5.70 -2.81 -38.71
CA PRO A 21 5.11 -4.09 -38.27
C PRO A 21 5.92 -4.83 -37.18
N ASP A 22 7.21 -4.52 -37.04
CA ASP A 22 8.10 -5.06 -36.00
C ASP A 22 7.93 -4.34 -34.64
N GLY A 23 7.09 -3.31 -34.58
CA GLY A 23 6.89 -2.47 -33.39
C GLY A 23 7.93 -1.37 -33.22
N THR A 24 8.86 -1.21 -34.18
CA THR A 24 9.78 -0.08 -34.19
C THR A 24 9.03 1.18 -34.60
N VAL A 25 9.44 2.32 -34.05
CA VAL A 25 8.87 3.62 -34.37
C VAL A 25 9.90 4.50 -35.04
N ALA A 26 9.47 5.34 -35.99
CA ALA A 26 10.26 6.45 -36.50
C ALA A 26 9.49 7.76 -36.32
N ILE A 27 10.23 8.79 -35.89
CA ILE A 27 9.74 10.17 -35.84
C ILE A 27 10.43 10.93 -36.97
N MET A 28 9.64 11.54 -37.84
CA MET A 28 10.12 12.23 -39.04
C MET A 28 9.63 13.68 -39.06
N TYR A 29 10.42 14.57 -39.67
CA TYR A 29 10.02 15.94 -40.00
C TYR A 29 10.59 16.31 -41.37
N GLU A 30 9.71 16.75 -42.29
CA GLU A 30 10.09 17.12 -43.67
C GLU A 30 10.96 16.04 -44.35
N GLY A 31 10.61 14.76 -44.15
CA GLY A 31 11.36 13.63 -44.73
C GLY A 31 12.68 13.27 -44.02
N ARG A 32 13.06 13.98 -42.95
CA ARG A 32 14.25 13.68 -42.15
C ARG A 32 13.88 12.92 -40.88
N LYS A 33 14.64 11.86 -40.57
CA LYS A 33 14.52 11.12 -39.31
C LYS A 33 15.10 11.91 -38.15
N ILE A 34 14.33 12.00 -37.06
CA ILE A 34 14.71 12.67 -35.82
C ILE A 34 15.12 11.62 -34.79
N ASN A 35 16.25 11.87 -34.12
CA ASN A 35 16.67 11.05 -33.00
C ASN A 35 15.77 11.29 -31.79
N TYR A 36 15.21 10.20 -31.26
CA TYR A 36 14.37 10.25 -30.07
C TYR A 36 14.85 9.22 -29.05
N SER A 37 14.47 9.46 -27.80
CA SER A 37 14.65 8.52 -26.71
C SER A 37 13.30 8.34 -26.04
N ILE A 38 12.99 7.11 -25.68
CA ILE A 38 11.76 6.76 -25.00
C ILE A 38 11.89 7.23 -23.56
N PHE A 39 11.03 8.16 -23.16
CA PHE A 39 10.98 8.60 -21.77
C PHE A 39 10.22 7.58 -20.93
N ASP A 40 10.96 6.76 -20.19
CA ASP A 40 10.37 5.86 -19.21
C ASP A 40 9.99 6.63 -17.94
N LYS A 41 8.68 6.83 -17.72
CA LYS A 41 8.14 7.52 -16.54
C LYS A 41 8.32 6.72 -15.24
N LEU A 42 8.52 5.41 -15.32
CA LEU A 42 8.64 4.53 -14.14
C LEU A 42 10.08 4.43 -13.62
N SER A 43 11.07 4.67 -14.49
CA SER A 43 12.49 4.66 -14.11
C SER A 43 12.89 5.68 -13.03
N LYS A 44 12.11 6.75 -12.83
CA LYS A 44 12.31 7.77 -11.78
C LYS A 44 11.44 7.59 -10.55
N LEU A 45 10.59 6.56 -10.53
CA LEU A 45 9.87 6.22 -9.32
C LEU A 45 10.84 5.42 -8.45
N ASP A 46 11.46 6.07 -7.48
CA ASP A 46 12.08 5.40 -6.33
C ASP A 46 10.97 4.64 -5.59
N GLN A 47 10.58 3.49 -6.12
CA GLN A 47 9.45 2.70 -5.66
C GLN A 47 9.78 1.93 -4.36
N ARG A 48 10.75 2.41 -3.56
CA ARG A 48 11.23 1.76 -2.34
C ARG A 48 11.87 2.71 -1.33
N GLU A 49 11.27 3.87 -1.06
CA GLU A 49 11.31 4.28 0.35
C GLU A 49 10.36 3.33 1.08
N ILE A 50 10.92 2.30 1.70
CA ILE A 50 10.21 1.53 2.72
C ILE A 50 9.98 2.53 3.86
N ILE A 51 8.92 3.33 3.75
CA ILE A 51 8.47 4.15 4.85
C ILE A 51 7.95 3.14 5.87
N GLU A 52 8.73 2.90 6.93
CA GLU A 52 8.24 2.23 8.14
C GLU A 52 6.87 2.83 8.42
N ASN A 53 5.83 2.01 8.42
CA ASN A 53 4.48 2.48 8.66
C ASN A 53 4.40 2.91 10.13
N LYS A 54 4.85 4.14 10.45
CA LYS A 54 4.87 4.71 11.80
C LYS A 54 3.48 4.67 12.46
N ARG A 55 2.42 4.58 11.65
CA ARG A 55 1.03 4.43 12.09
C ARG A 55 0.64 2.99 12.42
N LEU A 56 1.28 1.98 11.83
CA LEU A 56 0.98 0.57 12.05
C LEU A 56 1.37 0.14 13.47
N ASP A 57 2.52 0.60 13.98
CA ASP A 57 2.94 0.28 15.35
C ASP A 57 1.94 0.81 16.39
N TYR A 58 1.45 2.03 16.20
CA TYR A 58 0.41 2.61 17.06
C TYR A 58 -0.90 1.82 16.98
N VAL A 59 -1.32 1.43 15.77
CA VAL A 59 -2.54 0.64 15.57
C VAL A 59 -2.41 -0.75 16.19
N LEU A 60 -1.27 -1.42 16.06
CA LEU A 60 -1.01 -2.73 16.65
C LEU A 60 -0.96 -2.65 18.18
N ALA A 61 -0.29 -1.64 18.74
CA ALA A 61 -0.28 -1.40 20.18
C ALA A 61 -1.69 -1.16 20.73
N HIS A 62 -2.51 -0.39 20.01
CA HIS A 62 -3.90 -0.16 20.38
C HIS A 62 -4.73 -1.45 20.34
N ILE A 63 -4.58 -2.28 19.30
CA ILE A 63 -5.27 -3.58 19.20
C ILE A 63 -4.87 -4.51 20.34
N GLN A 64 -3.56 -4.57 20.66
CA GLN A 64 -3.04 -5.40 21.75
C GLN A 64 -3.63 -4.99 23.11
N GLN A 65 -3.66 -3.70 23.41
CA GLN A 65 -4.26 -3.19 24.65
C GLN A 65 -5.74 -3.59 24.77
N ARG A 66 -6.51 -3.46 23.69
CA ARG A 66 -7.94 -3.82 23.69
C ARG A 66 -8.15 -5.32 23.89
N HIS A 67 -7.27 -6.14 23.34
CA HIS A 67 -7.32 -7.59 23.54
C HIS A 67 -7.00 -7.97 24.99
N GLU A 68 -6.00 -7.35 25.61
CA GLU A 68 -5.65 -7.57 27.02
C GLU A 68 -6.79 -7.18 27.97
N GLU A 69 -7.45 -6.04 27.72
CA GLU A 69 -8.63 -5.61 28.49
C GLU A 69 -9.77 -6.65 28.42
N LEU A 70 -10.05 -7.18 27.23
CA LEU A 70 -11.08 -8.20 27.02
C LEU A 70 -10.72 -9.52 27.71
N GLU A 71 -9.47 -9.96 27.61
CA GLU A 71 -8.98 -11.17 28.28
C GLU A 71 -9.05 -11.05 29.81
N GLN A 72 -8.74 -9.89 30.38
CA GLN A 72 -8.90 -9.64 31.81
C GLN A 72 -10.37 -9.70 32.25
N GLN A 73 -11.27 -9.08 31.48
CA GLN A 73 -12.71 -9.14 31.74
C GLN A 73 -13.24 -10.58 31.66
N ASN A 74 -12.82 -11.35 30.66
CA ASN A 74 -13.20 -12.76 30.52
C ASN A 74 -12.71 -13.61 31.70
N LYS A 75 -11.47 -13.42 32.15
CA LYS A 75 -10.94 -14.10 33.34
C LYS A 75 -11.72 -13.74 34.61
N HIS A 76 -12.08 -12.46 34.77
CA HIS A 76 -12.88 -12.01 35.91
C HIS A 76 -14.28 -12.64 35.90
N ASN A 77 -14.96 -12.62 34.75
CA ASN A 77 -16.29 -13.22 34.58
C ASN A 77 -16.27 -14.73 34.83
N HIS A 78 -15.23 -15.44 34.36
CA HIS A 78 -15.13 -16.88 34.56
C HIS A 78 -14.89 -17.24 36.05
N SER A 79 -14.12 -16.43 36.76
CA SER A 79 -13.88 -16.60 38.21
C SER A 79 -15.15 -16.36 39.03
N GLN A 80 -15.89 -15.28 38.73
CA GLN A 80 -17.18 -14.99 39.39
C GLN A 80 -18.20 -16.11 39.18
N LYS A 81 -18.32 -16.61 37.94
CA LYS A 81 -19.22 -17.72 37.62
C LYS A 81 -18.90 -18.99 38.42
N CYS A 82 -17.62 -19.32 38.57
CA CYS A 82 -17.20 -20.47 39.39
C CYS A 82 -17.55 -20.27 40.87
N GLN A 83 -17.42 -19.05 41.41
CA GLN A 83 -17.80 -18.75 42.80
C GLN A 83 -19.31 -18.87 43.02
N GLU A 84 -20.12 -18.35 42.10
CA GLU A 84 -21.58 -18.47 42.11
C GLU A 84 -22.05 -19.93 42.05
N ASP A 85 -21.41 -20.75 41.21
CA ASP A 85 -21.72 -22.17 41.07
C ASP A 85 -21.39 -22.97 42.34
N VAL A 86 -20.28 -22.64 43.02
CA VAL A 86 -19.92 -23.24 44.31
C VAL A 86 -20.92 -22.83 45.39
N HIS A 87 -21.27 -21.55 45.46
CA HIS A 87 -22.22 -21.05 46.45
C HIS A 87 -23.62 -21.66 46.27
N ARG A 88 -24.08 -21.82 45.02
CA ARG A 88 -25.35 -22.49 44.68
C ARG A 88 -25.37 -23.96 45.15
N LYS A 89 -24.28 -24.71 44.97
CA LYS A 89 -24.17 -26.11 45.41
C LYS A 89 -24.20 -26.23 46.93
N GLN A 90 -23.55 -25.32 47.65
CA GLN A 90 -23.57 -25.29 49.11
C GLN A 90 -24.99 -25.05 49.67
N GLN A 91 -25.74 -24.12 49.06
CA GLN A 91 -27.13 -23.84 49.46
C GLN A 91 -28.07 -25.02 49.21
N PHE A 92 -27.83 -25.79 48.14
CA PHE A 92 -28.62 -27.00 47.85
C PHE A 92 -28.34 -28.12 48.87
N ASN A 93 -27.07 -28.37 49.21
CA ASN A 93 -26.70 -29.40 50.18
C ASN A 93 -27.19 -29.11 51.60
N ASN A 94 -27.34 -27.84 51.98
CA ASN A 94 -27.84 -27.45 53.29
C ASN A 94 -29.38 -27.50 53.41
N LYS A 95 -30.09 -27.92 52.36
CA LYS A 95 -31.57 -27.96 52.30
C LYS A 95 -32.16 -29.38 52.33
N ILE A 96 -31.33 -30.39 52.61
CA ILE A 96 -31.68 -31.80 52.87
C ILE A 96 -31.35 -32.10 54.33
#